data_AF-A0A060Z152-F1
#
_entry.id   AF-A0A060Z152-F1
#
_cell.length_a   1.000
_cell.length_b   1.000
_cell.length_c   1.000
_cell.angle_alpha   90.00
_cell.angle_beta   90.00
_cell.angle_gamma   90.00
#
_symmetry.space_group_name_H-M   'P 1'
#
loop_
_entity.id
_entity.type
_entity.pdbx_description
1 polymer ?
#
loop_
_entity_poly.entity_id
_entity_poly.type
_entity_poly.pdbx_seq_one_letter_code
_entity_poly.pdbx_strand_id
1 'polypeptide(L)'
;MTFPAPPLFSLPLLLLLSQLDSALTCRTASQSQCDSASFVPGHNLAGEGFDFATLKRKGAYLIDLKTYLSPSKTCTLCSNPLQGNELQKIPLSVVDWRSYSHCTEDISSHSHASVSNLAQSTTNEISTKWKEGLSNEAKDVSASIEMGGSQSDVAIFATTKTKEDRHSFFSQNLRCRYYR
;
A
#
# COMPACT_ATOMS: atom_id res chain seq x y z
N MET A 1 -18.35 64.12 -1.70
CA MET A 1 -18.25 62.86 -0.93
C MET A 1 -17.85 61.78 -1.91
N THR A 2 -16.58 61.44 -1.96
CA THR A 2 -16.01 60.46 -2.90
C THR A 2 -15.60 59.24 -2.08
N PHE A 3 -16.28 58.11 -2.29
CA PHE A 3 -15.93 56.85 -1.66
C PHE A 3 -14.58 56.34 -2.20
N PRO A 4 -13.64 55.89 -1.34
CA PRO A 4 -12.39 55.33 -1.82
C PRO A 4 -12.66 53.94 -2.44
N ALA A 5 -12.08 53.71 -3.63
CA ALA A 5 -12.15 52.43 -4.31
C ALA A 5 -11.43 51.34 -3.50
N PRO A 6 -11.93 50.10 -3.47
CA PRO A 6 -11.31 49.01 -2.71
C PRO A 6 -9.94 48.65 -3.31
N PRO A 7 -8.97 48.22 -2.48
CA PRO A 7 -7.61 47.96 -2.93
C PRO A 7 -7.55 46.71 -3.84
N LEU A 8 -6.99 46.91 -5.04
CA LEU A 8 -6.78 45.89 -6.09
C LEU A 8 -5.85 44.74 -5.69
N PHE A 9 -5.23 44.79 -4.50
CA PHE A 9 -4.33 43.75 -3.96
C PHE A 9 -5.06 42.58 -3.29
N SER A 10 -6.39 42.65 -3.12
CA SER A 10 -7.18 41.57 -2.49
C SER A 10 -7.37 40.34 -3.39
N LEU A 11 -7.44 40.53 -4.71
CA LEU A 11 -7.65 39.45 -5.69
C LEU A 11 -6.52 38.39 -5.74
N PRO A 12 -5.23 38.76 -5.83
CA PRO A 12 -4.14 37.78 -5.87
C PRO A 12 -3.99 37.02 -4.54
N LEU A 13 -4.33 37.64 -3.41
CA LEU A 13 -4.32 36.98 -2.10
C LEU A 13 -5.47 35.96 -1.98
N LEU A 14 -6.67 36.30 -2.46
CA LEU A 14 -7.82 35.38 -2.54
C LEU A 14 -7.53 34.19 -3.48
N LEU A 15 -6.87 34.44 -4.61
CA LEU A 15 -6.40 33.38 -5.51
C LEU A 15 -5.40 32.46 -4.79
N LEU A 16 -4.39 33.01 -4.10
CA LEU A 16 -3.41 32.23 -3.36
C LEU A 16 -4.04 31.37 -2.24
N LEU A 17 -5.03 31.91 -1.52
CA LEU A 17 -5.78 31.19 -0.48
C LEU A 17 -6.63 30.07 -1.07
N SER A 18 -7.27 30.28 -2.23
CA SER A 18 -8.01 29.23 -2.93
C SER A 18 -7.10 28.08 -3.44
N GLN A 19 -5.84 28.38 -3.73
CA GLN A 19 -4.83 27.36 -4.08
C GLN A 19 -4.33 26.60 -2.84
N LEU A 20 -4.39 27.22 -1.65
CA LEU A 20 -3.98 26.60 -0.39
C LEU A 20 -5.00 25.59 0.14
N ASP A 21 -6.30 25.82 -0.08
CA ASP A 21 -7.33 24.81 0.22
C ASP A 21 -7.20 23.56 -0.68
N SER A 22 -6.68 23.75 -1.91
CA SER A 22 -6.32 22.64 -2.78
C SER A 22 -5.10 21.84 -2.28
N ALA A 23 -4.38 22.33 -1.25
CA ALA A 23 -3.26 21.63 -0.62
C ALA A 23 -3.70 20.71 0.53
N LEU A 24 -4.94 20.82 1.05
CA LEU A 24 -5.48 19.82 1.96
C LEU A 24 -6.12 18.69 1.14
N THR A 25 -5.32 17.67 0.82
CA THR A 25 -5.85 16.41 0.26
C THR A 25 -6.87 15.76 1.18
N CYS A 26 -6.85 16.06 2.49
CA CYS A 26 -7.75 15.49 3.48
C CYS A 26 -8.35 16.58 4.38
N ARG A 27 -9.61 16.39 4.80
CA ARG A 27 -10.34 17.28 5.69
C ARG A 27 -11.15 16.52 6.73
N THR A 28 -11.38 17.15 7.88
CA THR A 28 -12.33 16.65 8.87
C THR A 28 -13.76 16.86 8.37
N ALA A 29 -14.61 15.85 8.51
CA ALA A 29 -15.99 15.86 8.08
C ALA A 29 -16.95 15.38 9.18
N SER A 30 -18.21 15.79 9.06
CA SER A 30 -19.30 15.34 9.94
C SER A 30 -19.67 13.88 9.69
N GLN A 31 -20.26 13.23 10.69
CA GLN A 31 -20.68 11.83 10.58
C GLN A 31 -21.54 11.55 9.33
N SER A 32 -22.51 12.39 8.99
CA SER A 32 -23.36 12.15 7.81
C SER A 32 -22.57 12.15 6.50
N GLN A 33 -21.57 13.03 6.38
CA GLN A 33 -20.66 13.05 5.22
C GLN A 33 -19.78 11.80 5.20
N CYS A 34 -19.27 11.37 6.35
CA CYS A 34 -18.48 10.15 6.49
C CYS A 34 -19.27 8.88 6.12
N ASP A 35 -20.52 8.81 6.54
CA ASP A 35 -21.39 7.67 6.27
C ASP A 35 -21.68 7.56 4.76
N SER A 36 -21.82 8.70 4.08
CA SER A 36 -22.03 8.77 2.62
C SER A 36 -20.79 8.48 1.77
N ALA A 37 -19.58 8.71 2.29
CA ALA A 37 -18.34 8.54 1.55
C ALA A 37 -17.91 7.06 1.49
N SER A 38 -17.36 6.63 0.36
CA SER A 38 -16.71 5.33 0.22
C SER A 38 -15.40 5.29 1.01
N PHE A 39 -14.92 4.11 1.40
CA PHE A 39 -13.56 3.97 1.93
C PHE A 39 -12.54 4.10 0.79
N VAL A 40 -11.34 4.58 1.11
CA VAL A 40 -10.22 4.54 0.17
C VAL A 40 -9.92 3.10 -0.31
N PRO A 41 -9.47 2.93 -1.57
CA PRO A 41 -9.15 1.62 -2.11
C PRO A 41 -8.12 0.87 -1.27
N GLY A 42 -8.41 -0.41 -0.98
CA GLY A 42 -7.48 -1.27 -0.22
C GLY A 42 -7.31 -0.91 1.26
N HIS A 43 -8.18 -0.07 1.85
CA HIS A 43 -8.09 0.34 3.26
C HIS A 43 -7.95 -0.84 4.25
N ASN A 44 -8.51 -2.00 3.92
CA ASN A 44 -8.47 -3.20 4.76
C ASN A 44 -7.18 -4.03 4.60
N LEU A 45 -6.35 -3.77 3.59
CA LEU A 45 -5.15 -4.58 3.32
C LEU A 45 -4.01 -4.33 4.32
N ALA A 46 -3.89 -3.10 4.84
CA ALA A 46 -2.76 -2.70 5.69
C ALA A 46 -2.71 -3.42 7.06
N GLY A 47 -3.83 -3.99 7.50
CA GLY A 47 -3.97 -4.66 8.79
C GLY A 47 -4.28 -6.14 8.68
N GLU A 48 -4.40 -6.68 7.47
CA GLU A 48 -4.63 -8.11 7.24
C GLU A 48 -3.30 -8.87 7.45
N GLY A 49 -3.34 -9.92 8.29
CA GLY A 49 -2.19 -10.78 8.53
C GLY A 49 -1.68 -11.43 7.25
N PHE A 50 -0.36 -11.51 7.12
CA PHE A 50 0.32 -12.04 5.94
C PHE A 50 1.27 -13.18 6.32
N ASP A 51 1.17 -14.30 5.62
CA ASP A 51 2.05 -15.44 5.80
C ASP A 51 3.21 -15.40 4.81
N PHE A 52 4.42 -15.14 5.32
CA PHE A 52 5.62 -15.05 4.50
C PHE A 52 6.08 -16.39 3.92
N ALA A 53 5.65 -17.55 4.44
CA ALA A 53 6.02 -18.84 3.85
C ALA A 53 5.20 -19.14 2.60
N THR A 54 3.89 -18.86 2.64
CA THR A 54 2.96 -19.11 1.54
C THR A 54 2.75 -17.90 0.62
N LEU A 55 3.17 -16.71 1.05
CA LEU A 55 2.92 -15.41 0.42
C LEU A 55 1.42 -15.11 0.25
N LYS A 56 0.60 -15.57 1.21
CA LYS A 56 -0.85 -15.41 1.20
C LYS A 56 -1.34 -14.61 2.39
N ARG A 57 -2.40 -13.85 2.16
CA ARG A 57 -3.13 -13.16 3.22
C ARG A 57 -3.94 -14.16 4.04
N LYS A 58 -4.10 -13.90 5.34
CA LYS A 58 -4.73 -14.81 6.30
C LYS A 58 -6.20 -14.49 6.60
N GLY A 59 -6.74 -13.37 6.12
CA GLY A 59 -8.12 -12.95 6.44
C GLY A 59 -8.36 -12.55 7.89
N ALA A 60 -7.32 -12.56 8.73
CA ALA A 60 -7.37 -12.10 10.12
C ALA A 60 -6.74 -10.71 10.22
N TYR A 61 -7.35 -9.80 10.98
CA TYR A 61 -6.97 -8.39 11.03
C TYR A 61 -6.34 -8.05 12.38
N LEU A 62 -5.11 -7.54 12.37
CA LEU A 62 -4.36 -7.14 13.56
C LEU A 62 -4.63 -5.69 13.97
N ILE A 63 -5.13 -4.88 13.03
CA ILE A 63 -5.41 -3.46 13.20
C ILE A 63 -6.87 -3.22 12.84
N ASP A 64 -7.57 -2.43 13.65
CA ASP A 64 -8.92 -1.99 13.32
C ASP A 64 -8.88 -0.97 12.16
N LEU A 65 -9.34 -1.42 11.01
CA LEU A 65 -9.47 -0.64 9.77
C LEU A 65 -10.93 -0.37 9.40
N LYS A 66 -11.87 -0.73 10.28
CA LYS A 66 -13.31 -0.51 10.08
C LYS A 66 -13.78 0.76 10.77
N THR A 67 -13.22 1.09 11.93
CA THR A 67 -13.57 2.32 12.63
C THR A 67 -13.03 3.53 11.87
N TYR A 68 -13.92 4.46 11.50
CA TYR A 68 -13.58 5.71 10.80
C TYR A 68 -14.01 6.97 11.58
N LEU A 69 -14.93 6.83 12.54
CA LEU A 69 -15.37 7.95 13.38
C LEU A 69 -14.48 8.10 14.61
N SER A 70 -14.08 9.33 14.89
CA SER A 70 -13.49 9.73 16.16
C SER A 70 -14.54 9.73 17.28
N PRO A 71 -14.11 9.82 18.56
CA PRO A 71 -15.02 10.01 19.69
C PRO A 71 -15.92 11.25 19.55
N SER A 72 -15.46 12.28 18.84
CA SER A 72 -16.22 13.50 18.54
C SER A 72 -17.20 13.37 17.39
N LYS A 73 -17.46 12.14 16.88
CA LYS A 73 -18.38 11.87 15.76
C LYS A 73 -17.99 12.56 14.45
N THR A 74 -16.69 12.69 14.21
CA THR A 74 -16.11 13.22 12.97
C THR A 74 -15.18 12.20 12.33
N CYS A 75 -14.93 12.28 11.02
CA CYS A 75 -13.91 11.47 10.35
C CYS A 75 -13.00 12.31 9.46
N THR A 76 -12.00 11.68 8.86
CA THR A 76 -11.15 12.27 7.82
C THR A 76 -11.63 11.79 6.45
N LEU A 77 -11.94 12.74 5.55
CA LEU A 77 -12.21 12.50 4.13
C LEU A 77 -11.06 13.03 3.30
N CYS A 78 -10.55 12.22 2.38
CA CYS A 78 -9.48 12.58 1.47
C CYS A 78 -9.97 12.59 0.01
N SER A 79 -9.58 13.60 -0.75
CA SER A 79 -9.79 13.67 -2.20
C SER A 79 -8.88 12.68 -2.89
N ASN A 80 -9.44 11.79 -3.71
CA ASN A 80 -8.69 10.81 -4.50
C ASN A 80 -8.59 11.23 -5.97
N PRO A 81 -7.46 11.84 -6.41
CA PRO A 81 -7.29 12.23 -7.81
C PRO A 81 -7.28 11.05 -8.78
N LEU A 82 -6.98 9.83 -8.32
CA LEU A 82 -7.01 8.60 -9.14
C LEU A 82 -8.43 8.08 -9.36
N GLN A 83 -9.41 8.62 -8.64
CA GLN A 83 -10.84 8.31 -8.79
C GLN A 83 -11.66 9.60 -8.98
N GLY A 84 -11.17 10.50 -9.84
CA GLY A 84 -11.92 11.69 -10.23
C GLY A 84 -12.09 12.74 -9.12
N ASN A 85 -11.19 12.77 -8.13
CA ASN A 85 -11.27 13.60 -6.93
C ASN A 85 -12.48 13.29 -6.04
N GLU A 86 -12.96 12.04 -6.04
CA GLU A 86 -13.96 11.59 -5.07
C GLU A 86 -13.44 11.76 -3.64
N LEU A 87 -14.29 12.25 -2.74
CA LEU A 87 -13.98 12.30 -1.31
C LEU A 87 -14.24 10.93 -0.68
N GLN A 88 -13.17 10.34 -0.16
CA GLN A 88 -13.18 8.99 0.41
C GLN A 88 -12.73 9.02 1.87
N LYS A 89 -13.37 8.24 2.73
CA LYS A 89 -12.99 8.13 4.13
C LYS A 89 -11.81 7.21 4.32
N ILE A 90 -10.96 7.57 5.27
CA ILE A 90 -9.87 6.71 5.75
C ILE A 90 -10.22 6.15 7.13
N PRO A 91 -9.76 4.94 7.47
CA PRO A 91 -9.88 4.43 8.83
C PRO A 91 -9.19 5.36 9.84
N LEU A 92 -9.70 5.41 11.07
CA LEU A 92 -9.18 6.28 12.14
C LEU A 92 -7.71 5.94 12.48
N SER A 93 -7.31 4.68 12.31
CA SER A 93 -5.95 4.17 12.53
C SER A 93 -4.95 4.54 11.42
N VAL A 94 -5.42 5.12 10.30
CA VAL A 94 -4.60 5.49 9.15
C VAL A 94 -4.34 7.00 9.15
N VAL A 95 -3.06 7.40 9.12
CA VAL A 95 -2.66 8.80 9.30
C VAL A 95 -1.97 9.46 8.10
N ASP A 96 -1.31 8.70 7.22
CA ASP A 96 -0.54 9.25 6.09
C ASP A 96 -0.98 8.70 4.74
N TRP A 97 -2.29 8.51 4.55
CA TRP A 97 -2.85 8.08 3.26
C TRP A 97 -2.58 9.14 2.19
N ARG A 98 -1.97 8.73 1.08
CA ARG A 98 -1.77 9.59 -0.09
C ARG A 98 -2.00 8.84 -1.38
N SER A 99 -2.68 9.47 -2.32
CA SER A 99 -2.60 9.09 -3.72
C SER A 99 -1.19 9.35 -4.23
N TYR A 100 -0.64 8.37 -4.95
CA TYR A 100 0.66 8.45 -5.57
C TYR A 100 0.55 7.82 -6.95
N SER A 101 0.63 8.57 -8.04
CA SER A 101 0.65 7.98 -9.39
C SER A 101 2.07 8.00 -9.93
N HIS A 102 2.86 6.99 -9.54
CA HIS A 102 4.11 6.71 -10.22
C HIS A 102 4.08 5.25 -10.68
N CYS A 103 3.77 5.08 -11.96
CA CYS A 103 4.10 3.86 -12.67
C CYS A 103 5.19 4.20 -13.66
N THR A 104 6.41 3.74 -13.38
CA THR A 104 7.40 3.62 -14.45
C THR A 104 7.16 2.28 -15.13
N GLU A 105 7.18 2.27 -16.46
CA GLU A 105 7.09 1.06 -17.28
C GLU A 105 8.41 0.27 -17.23
N ASP A 106 8.99 0.13 -16.04
CA ASP A 106 10.22 -0.62 -15.81
C ASP A 106 9.84 -2.08 -15.57
N ILE A 107 10.18 -2.94 -16.52
CA ILE A 107 10.03 -4.38 -16.40
C ILE A 107 11.30 -4.95 -15.77
N SER A 108 11.22 -5.44 -14.54
CA SER A 108 12.32 -6.20 -13.95
C SER A 108 12.27 -7.65 -14.45
N SER A 109 13.39 -8.14 -14.96
CA SER A 109 13.51 -9.49 -15.53
C SER A 109 14.64 -10.24 -14.84
N HIS A 110 14.35 -11.44 -14.32
CA HIS A 110 15.30 -12.23 -13.56
C HIS A 110 15.27 -13.70 -13.99
N SER A 111 16.45 -14.28 -14.20
CA SER A 111 16.62 -15.73 -14.38
C SER A 111 17.00 -16.37 -13.05
N HIS A 112 16.39 -17.50 -12.73
CA HIS A 112 16.60 -18.25 -11.49
C HIS A 112 17.07 -19.66 -11.79
N ALA A 113 18.26 -20.01 -11.30
CA ALA A 113 18.86 -21.33 -11.49
C ALA A 113 18.25 -22.41 -10.58
N SER A 114 17.46 -22.02 -9.57
CA SER A 114 16.89 -22.92 -8.58
C SER A 114 15.55 -22.44 -8.05
N VAL A 115 14.81 -23.36 -7.41
CA VAL A 115 13.56 -23.06 -6.71
C VAL A 115 13.77 -22.06 -5.57
N SER A 116 14.87 -22.18 -4.81
CA SER A 116 15.14 -21.29 -3.68
C SER A 116 15.41 -19.86 -4.14
N ASN A 117 16.20 -19.67 -5.22
CA ASN A 117 16.42 -18.33 -5.78
C ASN A 117 15.11 -17.69 -6.26
N LEU A 118 14.25 -18.46 -6.92
CA LEU A 118 12.94 -17.97 -7.36
C LEU A 118 12.04 -17.59 -6.18
N ALA A 119 11.98 -18.43 -5.14
CA ALA A 119 11.19 -18.17 -3.92
C ALA A 119 11.70 -16.94 -3.15
N GLN A 120 13.02 -16.81 -3.02
CA GLN A 120 13.67 -15.66 -2.39
C GLN A 120 13.39 -14.37 -3.18
N SER A 121 13.56 -14.40 -4.50
CA SER A 121 13.26 -13.25 -5.37
C SER A 121 11.80 -12.83 -5.25
N THR A 122 10.87 -13.79 -5.29
CA THR A 122 9.42 -13.53 -5.16
C THR A 122 9.09 -12.90 -3.80
N THR A 123 9.74 -13.36 -2.73
CA THR A 123 9.56 -12.80 -1.39
C THR A 123 10.10 -11.36 -1.28
N ASN A 124 11.25 -11.10 -1.90
CA ASN A 124 11.90 -9.79 -1.88
C ASN A 124 11.09 -8.71 -2.62
N GLU A 125 10.26 -9.07 -3.61
CA GLU A 125 9.32 -8.15 -4.26
C GLU A 125 8.29 -7.55 -3.27
N ILE A 126 7.94 -8.33 -2.24
CA ILE A 126 7.01 -7.92 -1.18
C ILE A 126 7.77 -7.11 -0.13
N SER A 127 8.84 -7.68 0.43
CA SER A 127 9.67 -7.01 1.42
C SER A 127 11.05 -7.67 1.49
N THR A 128 12.10 -6.86 1.56
CA THR A 128 13.48 -7.32 1.84
C THR A 128 13.77 -7.38 3.34
N LYS A 129 12.90 -6.80 4.17
CA LYS A 129 13.12 -6.59 5.62
C LYS A 129 12.28 -7.50 6.50
N TRP A 130 11.51 -8.43 5.92
CA TRP A 130 10.59 -9.29 6.68
C TRP A 130 11.26 -10.15 7.75
N LYS A 131 12.58 -10.38 7.64
CA LYS A 131 13.39 -11.13 8.61
C LYS A 131 13.84 -10.28 9.81
N GLU A 132 13.74 -8.95 9.74
CA GLU A 132 14.18 -8.07 10.82
C GLU A 132 13.36 -8.35 12.09
N GLY A 133 14.05 -8.58 13.21
CA GLY A 133 13.42 -8.89 14.51
C GLY A 133 12.95 -10.33 14.68
N LEU A 134 13.11 -11.21 13.68
CA LEU A 134 12.87 -12.65 13.82
C LEU A 134 14.16 -13.37 14.22
N SER A 135 14.14 -14.13 15.31
CA SER A 135 15.27 -14.99 15.68
C SER A 135 15.27 -16.25 14.81
N ASN A 136 16.35 -16.47 14.05
CA ASN A 136 16.54 -17.69 13.26
C ASN A 136 17.08 -18.81 14.18
N GLU A 137 16.32 -19.23 15.19
CA GLU A 137 16.72 -20.34 16.07
C GLU A 137 16.39 -21.68 15.41
N ALA A 138 16.98 -21.96 14.25
CA ALA A 138 17.12 -23.32 13.74
C ALA A 138 18.50 -23.83 14.19
N LYS A 139 18.61 -24.17 15.48
CA LYS A 139 19.86 -24.58 16.13
C LYS A 139 20.48 -25.89 15.58
N ASP A 140 19.83 -26.59 14.64
CA ASP A 140 20.26 -27.92 14.17
C ASP A 140 20.30 -28.11 12.64
N VAL A 141 20.13 -27.05 11.85
CA VAL A 141 20.22 -27.15 10.38
C VAL A 141 21.30 -26.19 9.89
N SER A 142 22.43 -26.73 9.43
CA SER A 142 23.59 -25.99 8.90
C SER A 142 23.31 -25.20 7.60
N ALA A 143 22.08 -25.23 7.11
CA ALA A 143 21.62 -24.42 5.99
C ALA A 143 20.77 -23.26 6.53
N SER A 144 21.10 -22.03 6.14
CA SER A 144 20.22 -20.89 6.33
C SER A 144 18.83 -21.22 5.77
N ILE A 145 17.84 -21.45 6.66
CA ILE A 145 16.50 -21.83 6.22
C ILE A 145 15.84 -20.58 5.61
N GLU A 146 15.81 -20.52 4.28
CA GLU A 146 15.03 -19.53 3.56
C GLU A 146 13.55 -19.92 3.61
N MET A 147 12.85 -19.53 4.68
CA MET A 147 11.42 -19.83 4.84
C MET A 147 10.53 -18.97 3.95
N GLY A 148 10.96 -17.77 3.60
CA GLY A 148 10.21 -16.83 2.78
C GLY A 148 9.86 -17.42 1.41
N GLY A 149 8.58 -17.48 1.08
CA GLY A 149 8.08 -17.97 -0.20
C GLY A 149 8.26 -19.48 -0.45
N SER A 150 8.81 -20.23 0.52
CA SER A 150 9.11 -21.66 0.37
C SER A 150 7.89 -22.53 0.07
N GLN A 151 6.71 -22.08 0.49
CA GLN A 151 5.42 -22.75 0.27
C GLN A 151 4.49 -21.91 -0.64
N SER A 152 5.03 -20.96 -1.38
CA SER A 152 4.27 -20.16 -2.33
C SER A 152 3.86 -21.00 -3.55
N ASP A 153 2.80 -20.58 -4.24
CA ASP A 153 2.34 -21.27 -5.46
C ASP A 153 3.44 -21.30 -6.54
N VAL A 154 4.27 -20.26 -6.60
CA VAL A 154 5.45 -20.19 -7.49
C VAL A 154 6.51 -21.22 -7.10
N ALA A 155 6.82 -21.36 -5.81
CA ALA A 155 7.78 -22.37 -5.33
C ALA A 155 7.25 -23.80 -5.53
N ILE A 156 5.95 -24.03 -5.32
CA ILE A 156 5.29 -25.32 -5.57
C ILE A 156 5.36 -25.69 -7.06
N PHE A 157 5.06 -24.72 -7.94
CA PHE A 157 5.18 -24.88 -9.38
C PHE A 157 6.61 -25.26 -9.78
N ALA A 158 7.59 -24.48 -9.33
CA ALA A 158 9.00 -24.69 -9.66
C ALA A 158 9.51 -26.03 -9.12
N THR A 159 9.13 -26.40 -7.89
CA THR A 159 9.45 -27.71 -7.29
C THR A 159 8.88 -28.85 -8.11
N THR A 160 7.64 -28.73 -8.57
CA THR A 160 7.00 -29.75 -9.42
C THR A 160 7.78 -29.92 -10.72
N LYS A 161 8.17 -28.82 -11.38
CA LYS A 161 8.95 -28.86 -12.62
C LYS A 161 10.34 -29.46 -12.43
N THR A 162 11.04 -29.09 -11.35
CA THR A 162 12.38 -29.64 -11.05
C THR A 162 12.36 -31.13 -10.72
N LYS A 163 11.23 -31.69 -10.28
CA LYS A 163 11.08 -33.15 -10.10
C LYS A 163 10.95 -33.90 -11.43
N GLU A 164 10.47 -33.25 -12.48
CA GLU A 164 10.30 -33.85 -13.81
C GLU A 164 11.63 -33.85 -14.59
N ASP A 165 12.36 -32.72 -14.57
CA ASP A 165 13.66 -32.57 -15.22
C ASP A 165 14.42 -31.36 -14.65
N ARG A 166 15.66 -31.16 -15.08
CA ARG A 166 16.45 -29.97 -14.79
C ARG A 166 15.86 -28.75 -15.50
N HIS A 167 15.29 -27.85 -14.71
CA HIS A 167 14.71 -26.59 -15.19
C HIS A 167 15.49 -25.36 -14.70
N SER A 168 15.34 -24.27 -15.45
CA SER A 168 15.66 -22.91 -14.99
C SER A 168 14.41 -22.05 -15.17
N PHE A 169 14.25 -21.05 -14.32
CA PHE A 169 13.04 -20.25 -14.27
C PHE A 169 13.34 -18.82 -14.68
N PHE A 170 12.33 -18.15 -15.21
CA PHE A 170 12.42 -16.75 -15.59
C PHE A 170 11.19 -16.02 -15.05
N SER A 171 11.40 -14.87 -14.43
CA SER A 171 10.34 -14.04 -13.86
C SER A 171 10.41 -12.63 -14.43
N GLN A 172 9.26 -12.09 -14.81
CA GLN A 172 9.10 -10.69 -15.20
C GLN A 172 8.11 -10.03 -14.25
N ASN A 173 8.45 -8.85 -13.74
CA ASN A 173 7.58 -8.08 -12.86
C ASN A 173 7.41 -6.64 -13.38
N LEU A 174 6.18 -6.14 -13.28
CA LEU A 174 5.82 -4.76 -13.53
C LEU A 174 5.06 -4.25 -12.31
N ARG A 175 5.54 -3.14 -11.72
CA ARG A 175 4.99 -2.61 -10.48
C ARG A 175 4.60 -1.15 -10.63
N CYS A 176 3.31 -0.88 -10.57
CA CYS A 176 2.79 0.47 -10.37
C CYS A 176 2.45 0.68 -8.89
N ARG A 177 2.82 1.83 -8.32
CA ARG A 177 2.35 2.25 -6.99
C ARG A 177 1.30 3.33 -7.17
N TYR A 178 0.14 3.13 -6.56
CA TYR A 178 -1.02 4.04 -6.65
C TYR A 178 -1.34 4.75 -5.32
N TYR A 179 -1.03 4.12 -4.20
CA TYR A 179 -1.32 4.62 -2.87
C TYR A 179 -0.14 4.30 -1.94
N ARG A 180 0.06 5.15 -0.93
CA ARG A 180 0.97 4.90 0.20
C ARG A 180 0.37 5.41 1.51
#